data_AF-A0A6C0ILU6-F1
#
_entry.id   AF-A0A6C0ILU6-F1
#
_cell.length_a   1.000
_cell.length_b   1.000
_cell.length_c   1.000
_cell.angle_alpha   90.00
_cell.angle_beta   90.00
_cell.angle_gamma   90.00
#
_symmetry.space_group_name_H-M   'P 1'
#
loop_
_entity.id
_entity.type
_entity.pdbx_description
1 polymer ?
#
loop_
_entity_poly.entity_id
_entity_poly.type
_entity_poly.pdbx_seq_one_letter_code
_entity_poly.pdbx_strand_id
1 'polypeptide(L)'
;MANSRRQIYNQYVTFFVSYLYNNWKNNGCIKTLTIMFVNYKKISKYIMDCEEDNLICPLYCSQYIWYICWLSIVSGVYAIHKNHYFLSIIPFGVFILGINYWKNPESNCLRRYIDIMFVFVSIIINTYVSFYAENGKSHNLFNILALMCYPTNWLLFTNGYLKTSTFLHICLHIFANIALYFLYSGDINYSKLYL
;
A
#
# COMPACT_ATOMS: atom_id res chain seq x y z
N MET A 1 -15.04 -4.83 -24.01
CA MET A 1 -15.14 -4.98 -22.52
C MET A 1 -14.00 -4.34 -21.72
N ALA A 2 -12.83 -4.03 -22.30
CA ALA A 2 -11.76 -3.31 -21.59
C ALA A 2 -12.04 -1.79 -21.42
N ASN A 3 -12.75 -1.17 -22.36
CA ASN A 3 -13.03 0.27 -22.35
C ASN A 3 -14.02 0.72 -21.25
N SER A 4 -15.02 -0.10 -20.91
CA SER A 4 -15.98 0.24 -19.85
C SER A 4 -15.35 0.18 -18.45
N ARG A 5 -14.50 -0.82 -18.19
CA ARG A 5 -13.77 -0.95 -16.91
C ARG A 5 -12.74 0.17 -16.69
N ARG A 6 -12.10 0.64 -17.77
CA ARG A 6 -11.15 1.77 -17.74
C ARG A 6 -11.85 3.11 -17.48
N GLN A 7 -13.04 3.32 -18.06
CA GLN A 7 -13.86 4.52 -17.82
C GLN A 7 -14.35 4.61 -16.38
N ILE A 8 -14.89 3.52 -15.84
CA ILE A 8 -15.38 3.44 -14.45
C ILE A 8 -14.23 3.72 -13.47
N TYR A 9 -13.09 3.04 -13.62
CA TYR A 9 -11.92 3.27 -12.77
C TYR A 9 -11.39 4.71 -12.86
N ASN A 10 -11.26 5.27 -14.07
CA ASN A 10 -10.83 6.66 -14.22
C ASN A 10 -11.84 7.63 -13.60
N GLN A 11 -13.15 7.37 -13.70
CA GLN A 11 -14.17 8.23 -13.12
C GLN A 11 -14.11 8.23 -11.57
N TYR A 12 -13.87 7.07 -10.95
CA TYR A 12 -13.75 6.95 -9.48
C TYR A 12 -12.41 7.42 -8.94
N VAL A 13 -11.30 7.15 -9.62
CA VAL A 13 -9.98 7.67 -9.23
C VAL A 13 -9.94 9.18 -9.39
N THR A 14 -10.49 9.73 -10.48
CA THR A 14 -10.55 11.19 -10.65
C THR A 14 -11.46 11.81 -9.61
N PHE A 15 -12.58 11.18 -9.27
CA PHE A 15 -13.46 11.61 -8.18
C PHE A 15 -12.76 11.57 -6.81
N PHE A 16 -12.10 10.47 -6.47
CA PHE A 16 -11.43 10.28 -5.17
C PHE A 16 -10.22 11.20 -5.03
N VAL A 17 -9.40 11.33 -6.08
CA VAL A 17 -8.26 12.25 -6.12
C VAL A 17 -8.73 13.71 -6.07
N SER A 18 -9.77 14.08 -6.81
CA SER A 18 -10.35 15.43 -6.74
C SER A 18 -11.00 15.72 -5.39
N TYR A 19 -11.65 14.74 -4.79
CA TYR A 19 -12.27 14.86 -3.47
C TYR A 19 -11.22 15.00 -2.36
N LEU A 20 -10.15 14.20 -2.40
CA LEU A 20 -9.02 14.31 -1.47
C LEU A 20 -8.27 15.62 -1.66
N TYR A 21 -7.99 16.01 -2.92
CA TYR A 21 -7.31 17.26 -3.23
C TYR A 21 -8.10 18.49 -2.77
N ASN A 22 -9.40 18.53 -3.05
CA ASN A 22 -10.25 19.65 -2.65
C ASN A 22 -10.47 19.72 -1.14
N ASN A 23 -10.57 18.59 -0.44
CA ASN A 23 -10.69 18.58 1.02
C ASN A 23 -9.36 18.85 1.73
N TRP A 24 -8.24 18.36 1.21
CA TRP A 24 -6.90 18.67 1.70
C TRP A 24 -6.60 20.17 1.58
N LYS A 25 -6.92 20.77 0.43
CA LYS A 25 -6.76 22.20 0.17
C LYS A 25 -7.59 23.09 1.09
N ASN A 26 -8.80 22.65 1.48
CA ASN A 26 -9.73 23.47 2.25
C ASN A 26 -9.69 23.23 3.77
N ASN A 27 -9.32 22.02 4.24
CA ASN A 27 -9.53 21.62 5.64
C ASN A 27 -8.29 21.03 6.34
N GLY A 28 -7.17 20.85 5.62
CA GLY A 28 -5.97 20.22 6.16
C GLY A 28 -6.07 18.70 6.35
N CYS A 29 -4.95 18.06 6.66
CA CYS A 29 -4.80 16.60 6.64
C CYS A 29 -5.67 15.87 7.69
N ILE A 30 -5.79 16.42 8.91
CA ILE A 30 -6.45 15.77 10.04
C ILE A 30 -7.99 15.75 9.89
N LYS A 31 -8.60 16.86 9.43
CA LYS A 31 -10.06 16.90 9.19
C LYS A 31 -10.48 16.05 7.99
N THR A 32 -9.60 15.89 6.99
CA THR A 32 -9.85 15.03 5.83
C THR A 32 -9.96 13.56 6.25
N LEU A 33 -9.11 13.11 7.19
CA LEU A 33 -9.18 11.77 7.80
C LEU A 33 -10.47 11.60 8.62
N THR A 34 -10.89 12.59 9.41
CA THR A 34 -12.13 12.50 10.21
C THR A 34 -13.38 12.38 9.33
N ILE A 35 -13.43 13.10 8.20
CA ILE A 35 -14.56 13.02 7.24
C ILE A 35 -14.61 11.65 6.53
N MET A 36 -13.46 11.00 6.29
CA MET A 36 -13.40 9.62 5.77
C MET A 36 -14.04 8.62 6.75
N PHE A 37 -13.85 8.79 8.06
CA PHE A 37 -14.44 7.91 9.08
C PHE A 37 -15.95 8.17 9.32
N VAL A 38 -16.40 9.43 9.26
CA VAL A 38 -17.80 9.80 9.56
C VAL A 38 -18.81 9.32 8.49
N ASN A 39 -18.39 9.11 7.25
CA ASN A 39 -19.27 8.63 6.16
C ASN A 39 -19.38 7.10 6.01
N TYR A 40 -18.86 6.33 6.98
CA TYR A 40 -18.85 4.86 6.96
C TYR A 40 -20.23 4.22 6.69
N LYS A 41 -21.33 4.77 7.23
CA LYS A 41 -22.68 4.22 7.01
C LYS A 41 -23.17 4.32 5.57
N LYS A 42 -22.78 5.36 4.83
CA LYS A 42 -23.16 5.53 3.41
C LYS A 42 -22.29 4.68 2.48
N ILE A 43 -21.05 4.42 2.89
CA ILE A 43 -20.14 3.45 2.25
C ILE A 43 -20.61 2.02 2.51
N SER A 44 -21.23 1.74 3.68
CA SER A 44 -21.68 0.40 4.06
C SER A 44 -22.74 -0.22 3.15
N LYS A 45 -23.56 0.62 2.50
CA LYS A 45 -24.59 0.18 1.55
C LYS A 45 -24.02 -0.18 0.17
N TYR A 46 -22.77 0.19 -0.11
CA TYR A 46 -22.01 -0.18 -1.31
C TYR A 46 -20.96 -1.27 -1.02
N ILE A 47 -20.99 -1.86 0.18
CA ILE A 47 -20.26 -3.09 0.52
C ILE A 47 -20.99 -4.23 -0.21
N MET A 48 -20.75 -4.35 -1.51
CA MET A 48 -21.13 -5.50 -2.30
C MET A 48 -20.20 -6.65 -1.94
N ASP A 49 -20.82 -7.80 -1.66
CA ASP A 49 -20.19 -9.07 -1.44
C ASP A 49 -19.20 -9.41 -2.57
N CYS A 50 -18.12 -10.08 -2.16
CA CYS A 50 -17.07 -10.58 -3.03
C CYS A 50 -17.65 -11.62 -4.00
N GLU A 51 -17.80 -11.29 -5.29
CA GLU A 51 -18.18 -12.24 -6.34
C GLU A 51 -16.91 -12.91 -6.91
N GLU A 52 -16.81 -14.23 -6.77
CA GLU A 52 -15.63 -15.04 -7.16
C GLU A 52 -15.22 -14.90 -8.64
N ASP A 53 -16.11 -14.44 -9.52
CA ASP A 53 -15.86 -14.30 -10.96
C ASP A 53 -15.08 -13.02 -11.36
N ASN A 54 -14.70 -12.17 -10.41
CA ASN A 54 -14.10 -10.84 -10.67
C ASN A 54 -12.61 -10.71 -10.26
N LEU A 55 -11.83 -11.79 -10.44
CA LEU A 55 -10.39 -11.81 -10.20
C LEU A 55 -9.64 -10.74 -11.01
N ILE A 56 -8.74 -9.99 -10.34
CA ILE A 56 -7.90 -8.98 -10.97
C ILE A 56 -6.78 -9.61 -11.79
N CYS A 57 -6.28 -10.77 -11.39
CA CYS A 57 -5.27 -11.52 -12.12
C CYS A 57 -5.52 -13.03 -11.94
N PRO A 58 -4.97 -13.88 -12.82
CA PRO A 58 -5.05 -15.33 -12.66
C PRO A 58 -4.47 -15.77 -11.30
N LEU A 59 -5.07 -16.81 -10.70
CA LEU A 59 -4.65 -17.28 -9.37
C LEU A 59 -3.16 -17.64 -9.30
N TYR A 60 -2.58 -18.20 -10.36
CA TYR A 60 -1.13 -18.51 -10.38
C TYR A 60 -0.25 -17.26 -10.23
N CYS A 61 -0.64 -16.10 -10.77
CA CYS A 61 0.07 -14.84 -10.57
C CYS A 61 -0.06 -14.37 -9.11
N SER A 62 -1.28 -14.44 -8.58
CA SER A 62 -1.59 -14.01 -7.22
C SER A 62 -0.85 -14.82 -6.15
N GLN A 63 -0.61 -16.11 -6.40
CA GLN A 63 0.12 -16.98 -5.48
C GLN A 63 1.56 -16.50 -5.25
N TYR A 64 2.26 -16.06 -6.29
CA TYR A 64 3.61 -15.50 -6.12
C TYR A 64 3.60 -14.24 -5.25
N ILE A 65 2.59 -13.38 -5.43
CA ILE A 65 2.44 -12.18 -4.63
C ILE A 65 2.07 -12.54 -3.18
N TRP A 66 1.21 -13.55 -3.00
CA TRP A 66 0.85 -14.05 -1.68
C TRP A 66 2.08 -14.58 -0.92
N TYR A 67 2.97 -15.31 -1.59
CA TYR A 67 4.21 -15.79 -0.97
C TYR A 67 5.16 -14.65 -0.60
N ILE A 68 5.32 -13.63 -1.45
CA ILE A 68 6.24 -12.52 -1.13
C ILE A 68 5.74 -11.66 0.04
N CYS A 69 4.43 -11.63 0.35
CA CYS A 69 3.90 -10.94 1.53
C CYS A 69 4.54 -11.42 2.84
N TRP A 70 4.97 -12.69 2.93
CA TRP A 70 5.66 -13.23 4.11
C TRP A 70 6.99 -12.53 4.40
N LEU A 71 7.62 -11.91 3.40
CA LEU A 71 8.84 -11.12 3.59
C LEU A 71 8.62 -9.98 4.59
N SER A 72 7.41 -9.42 4.65
CA SER A 72 7.09 -8.35 5.59
C SER A 72 7.09 -8.79 7.05
N ILE A 73 6.86 -10.07 7.37
CA ILE A 73 7.08 -10.56 8.73
C ILE A 73 8.53 -10.37 9.16
N VAL A 74 9.49 -10.65 8.26
CA VAL A 74 10.91 -10.52 8.56
C VAL A 74 11.25 -9.08 8.92
N SER A 75 10.75 -8.10 8.17
CA SER A 75 10.92 -6.68 8.48
C SER A 75 10.25 -6.27 9.80
N GLY A 76 9.10 -6.85 10.15
CA GLY A 76 8.42 -6.59 11.42
C GLY A 76 9.17 -7.14 12.62
N VAL A 77 9.66 -8.37 12.52
CA VAL A 77 10.52 -8.98 13.56
C VAL A 77 11.83 -8.20 13.70
N TYR A 78 12.41 -7.75 12.59
CA TYR A 78 13.62 -6.92 12.61
C TYR A 78 13.39 -5.57 13.33
N ALA A 79 12.25 -4.92 13.09
CA ALA A 79 11.88 -3.69 13.79
C ALA A 79 11.78 -3.91 15.31
N ILE A 80 11.17 -5.01 15.75
CA ILE A 80 11.11 -5.40 17.17
C ILE A 80 12.51 -5.62 17.74
N HIS A 81 13.35 -6.37 17.02
CA HIS A 81 14.73 -6.63 17.44
C HIS A 81 15.54 -5.34 17.65
N LYS A 82 15.24 -4.29 16.87
CA LYS A 82 15.83 -2.95 16.96
C LYS A 82 15.09 -1.99 17.91
N ASN A 83 14.15 -2.50 18.71
CA ASN A 83 13.32 -1.72 19.66
C ASN A 83 12.40 -0.68 19.01
N HIS A 84 12.13 -0.79 17.71
CA HIS A 84 11.21 0.09 16.98
C HIS A 84 9.76 -0.46 16.99
N TYR A 85 9.22 -0.70 18.20
CA TYR A 85 7.94 -1.40 18.38
C TYR A 85 6.77 -0.76 17.62
N PHE A 86 6.63 0.57 17.67
CA PHE A 86 5.57 1.27 16.95
C PHE A 86 5.67 1.08 15.43
N LEU A 87 6.89 1.11 14.88
CA LEU A 87 7.11 0.95 13.45
C LEU A 87 6.90 -0.50 12.99
N SER A 88 7.02 -1.49 13.88
CA SER A 88 6.76 -2.90 13.56
C SER A 88 5.30 -3.18 13.12
N ILE A 89 4.34 -2.33 13.54
CA ILE A 89 2.93 -2.46 13.15
C ILE A 89 2.77 -2.40 11.63
N ILE A 90 3.58 -1.59 10.96
CA ILE A 90 3.51 -1.38 9.51
C ILE A 90 3.79 -2.69 8.74
N PRO A 91 4.97 -3.32 8.84
CA PRO A 91 5.26 -4.56 8.13
C PRO A 91 4.30 -5.71 8.51
N PHE A 92 3.86 -5.82 9.77
CA PHE A 92 2.84 -6.81 10.13
C PHE A 92 1.48 -6.52 9.51
N GLY A 93 1.07 -5.25 9.44
CA GLY A 93 -0.16 -4.85 8.77
C GLY A 93 -0.13 -5.11 7.26
N VAL A 94 0.98 -4.81 6.59
CA VAL A 94 1.21 -5.15 5.17
C VAL A 94 1.12 -6.66 4.96
N PHE A 95 1.72 -7.46 5.85
CA PHE A 95 1.61 -8.91 5.79
C PHE A 95 0.14 -9.38 5.92
N ILE A 96 -0.57 -8.97 6.98
CA ILE A 96 -1.94 -9.43 7.26
C ILE A 96 -2.91 -9.02 6.15
N LEU A 97 -2.84 -7.78 5.70
CA LEU A 97 -3.71 -7.28 4.64
C LEU A 97 -3.36 -7.91 3.28
N GLY A 98 -2.06 -8.05 3.01
CA GLY A 98 -1.55 -8.69 1.79
C GLY A 98 -1.99 -10.14 1.67
N ILE A 99 -1.78 -10.99 2.68
CA ILE A 99 -2.19 -12.40 2.61
C ILE A 99 -3.72 -12.54 2.50
N ASN A 100 -4.48 -11.64 3.15
CA ASN A 100 -5.93 -11.68 3.14
C ASN A 100 -6.51 -11.30 1.77
N TYR A 101 -5.88 -10.35 1.08
CA TYR A 101 -6.29 -9.93 -0.25
C TYR A 101 -5.75 -10.88 -1.34
N TRP A 102 -4.45 -11.20 -1.35
CA TRP A 102 -3.82 -11.96 -2.42
C TRP A 102 -4.18 -13.45 -2.45
N LYS A 103 -4.85 -13.97 -1.42
CA LYS A 103 -5.46 -15.31 -1.47
C LYS A 103 -6.60 -15.37 -2.50
N ASN A 104 -7.36 -14.28 -2.66
CA ASN A 104 -8.43 -14.15 -3.66
C ASN A 104 -8.51 -12.70 -4.13
N PRO A 105 -7.68 -12.28 -5.10
CA PRO A 105 -7.51 -10.86 -5.43
C PRO A 105 -8.62 -10.38 -6.35
N GLU A 106 -9.75 -10.01 -5.77
CA GLU A 106 -10.89 -9.48 -6.51
C GLU A 106 -10.75 -7.98 -6.78
N SER A 107 -11.15 -7.58 -7.99
CA SER A 107 -10.94 -6.22 -8.47
C SER A 107 -11.73 -5.14 -7.71
N ASN A 108 -12.95 -5.44 -7.24
CA ASN A 108 -13.84 -4.45 -6.60
C ASN A 108 -14.23 -4.85 -5.17
N CYS A 109 -13.27 -5.28 -4.36
CA CYS A 109 -13.53 -5.70 -2.98
C CYS A 109 -12.96 -4.72 -1.95
N LEU A 110 -13.61 -4.64 -0.78
CA LEU A 110 -13.17 -3.81 0.34
C LEU A 110 -11.73 -4.15 0.79
N ARG A 111 -11.36 -5.44 0.75
CA ARG A 111 -10.01 -5.94 1.11
C ARG A 111 -8.92 -5.24 0.31
N ARG A 112 -9.13 -5.09 -1.01
CA ARG A 112 -8.21 -4.40 -1.92
C ARG A 112 -8.02 -2.94 -1.50
N TYR A 113 -9.11 -2.23 -1.25
CA TYR A 113 -9.03 -0.81 -0.90
C TYR A 113 -8.36 -0.60 0.44
N ILE A 114 -8.64 -1.44 1.44
CA ILE A 114 -7.98 -1.39 2.74
C ILE A 114 -6.48 -1.66 2.60
N ASP A 115 -6.09 -2.71 1.86
CA ASP A 115 -4.67 -3.04 1.61
C ASP A 115 -3.92 -1.88 0.95
N ILE A 116 -4.47 -1.35 -0.16
CA ILE A 116 -3.88 -0.22 -0.88
C ILE A 116 -3.77 1.01 0.02
N MET A 117 -4.84 1.37 0.74
CA MET A 117 -4.82 2.53 1.65
C MET A 117 -3.80 2.36 2.76
N PHE A 118 -3.69 1.17 3.34
CA PHE A 118 -2.71 0.89 4.39
C PHE A 118 -1.28 1.01 3.87
N VAL A 119 -0.98 0.49 2.68
CA VAL A 119 0.34 0.64 2.05
C VAL A 119 0.66 2.13 1.79
N PHE A 120 -0.29 2.91 1.29
CA PHE A 120 -0.08 4.36 1.08
C PHE A 120 0.22 5.10 2.39
N VAL A 121 -0.57 4.85 3.44
CA VAL A 121 -0.33 5.45 4.77
C VAL A 121 1.03 5.02 5.33
N SER A 122 1.38 3.75 5.15
CA SER A 122 2.67 3.19 5.59
C SER A 122 3.86 3.87 4.91
N ILE A 123 3.76 4.14 3.60
CA ILE A 123 4.79 4.87 2.86
C ILE A 123 4.94 6.29 3.40
N ILE A 124 3.83 7.00 3.65
CA ILE A 124 3.85 8.36 4.20
C ILE A 124 4.53 8.38 5.58
N ILE A 125 4.12 7.48 6.48
CA ILE A 125 4.68 7.40 7.84
C ILE A 125 6.18 7.10 7.79
N ASN A 126 6.60 6.06 7.06
CA ASN A 126 8.02 5.69 7.00
C ASN A 126 8.87 6.77 6.31
N THR A 127 8.33 7.45 5.29
CA THR A 127 9.02 8.58 4.65
C THR A 127 9.17 9.74 5.64
N TYR A 128 8.14 10.06 6.42
CA TYR A 128 8.23 11.09 7.46
C TYR A 128 9.29 10.73 8.52
N VAL A 129 9.26 9.49 9.01
CA VAL A 129 10.24 8.96 9.97
C VAL A 129 11.67 9.00 9.41
N SER A 130 11.84 8.76 8.12
CA SER A 130 13.15 8.75 7.47
C SER A 130 13.90 10.08 7.59
N PHE A 131 13.21 11.23 7.71
CA PHE A 131 13.87 12.52 7.89
C PHE A 131 14.60 12.64 9.22
N TYR A 132 14.26 11.79 10.19
CA TYR A 132 14.82 11.77 11.54
C TYR A 132 15.62 10.48 11.83
N ALA A 133 15.84 9.64 10.82
CA ALA A 133 16.60 8.41 10.93
C ALA A 133 18.00 8.59 10.31
N GLU A 134 19.02 8.01 10.94
CA GLU A 134 20.41 8.03 10.45
C GLU A 134 20.52 7.53 9.00
N ASN A 135 19.85 6.41 8.71
CA ASN A 135 19.85 5.74 7.41
C ASN A 135 18.69 6.18 6.49
N GLY A 136 18.07 7.32 6.77
CA GLY A 136 16.91 7.82 6.04
C GLY A 136 17.12 8.02 4.54
N LYS A 137 18.34 8.39 4.12
CA LYS A 137 18.69 8.52 2.69
C LYS A 137 18.61 7.18 1.96
N SER A 138 19.18 6.13 2.55
CA SER A 138 19.14 4.78 1.98
C SER A 138 17.71 4.24 1.96
N HIS A 139 16.93 4.47 3.02
CA HIS A 139 15.50 4.18 3.02
C HIS A 139 14.78 4.84 1.84
N ASN A 140 14.96 6.15 1.66
CA ASN A 140 14.27 6.90 0.60
C ASN A 140 14.66 6.45 -0.80
N LEU A 141 15.91 6.07 -1.04
CA LEU A 141 16.34 5.51 -2.33
C LEU A 141 15.54 4.24 -2.68
N PHE A 142 15.49 3.26 -1.78
CA PHE A 142 14.77 2.01 -2.02
C PHE A 142 13.25 2.21 -2.02
N ASN A 143 12.74 3.15 -1.23
CA ASN A 143 11.33 3.52 -1.23
C ASN A 143 10.90 4.13 -2.57
N ILE A 144 11.74 4.98 -3.19
CA ILE A 144 11.50 5.51 -4.54
C ILE A 144 11.51 4.38 -5.58
N LEU A 145 12.45 3.43 -5.50
CA LEU A 145 12.45 2.27 -6.39
C LEU A 145 11.16 1.45 -6.27
N ALA A 146 10.70 1.19 -5.04
CA ALA A 146 9.42 0.51 -4.80
C ALA A 146 8.23 1.29 -5.38
N LEU A 147 8.20 2.62 -5.18
CA LEU A 147 7.16 3.50 -5.73
C LEU A 147 7.13 3.47 -7.25
N MET A 148 8.28 3.40 -7.93
CA MET A 148 8.35 3.29 -9.40
C MET A 148 7.83 1.95 -9.93
N CYS A 149 7.90 0.88 -9.12
CA CYS A 149 7.34 -0.42 -9.51
C CYS A 149 5.80 -0.38 -9.62
N TYR A 150 5.10 0.42 -8.81
CA TYR A 150 3.63 0.45 -8.79
C TYR A 150 2.98 0.95 -10.11
N PRO A 151 3.29 2.16 -10.63
CA PRO A 151 2.72 2.63 -11.89
C PRO A 151 3.20 1.81 -13.08
N THR A 152 4.45 1.33 -13.08
CA THR A 152 4.99 0.48 -14.14
C THR A 152 4.30 -0.87 -14.18
N ASN A 153 4.06 -1.48 -13.02
CA ASN A 153 3.25 -2.70 -12.89
C ASN A 153 1.86 -2.48 -13.50
N TRP A 154 1.18 -1.39 -13.14
CA TRP A 154 -0.15 -1.07 -13.68
C TRP A 154 -0.14 -0.89 -15.21
N LEU A 155 0.86 -0.17 -15.75
CA LEU A 155 1.02 0.02 -17.18
C LEU A 155 1.16 -1.33 -17.91
N LEU A 156 2.06 -2.20 -17.44
CA LEU A 156 2.28 -3.52 -18.01
C LEU A 156 1.05 -4.43 -17.90
N PHE A 157 0.35 -4.37 -16.77
CA PHE A 157 -0.91 -5.09 -16.56
C PHE A 157 -1.96 -4.68 -17.60
N THR A 158 -2.16 -3.37 -17.81
CA THR A 158 -3.14 -2.88 -18.79
C THR A 158 -2.79 -3.21 -20.24
N ASN A 159 -1.50 -3.44 -20.54
CA ASN A 159 -1.01 -3.86 -21.85
C ASN A 159 -0.97 -5.39 -22.02
N GLY A 160 -1.45 -6.17 -21.04
CA GLY A 160 -1.54 -7.63 -21.10
C GLY A 160 -0.25 -8.38 -20.71
N TYR A 161 0.81 -7.68 -20.28
CA TYR A 161 2.07 -8.29 -19.85
C TYR A 161 2.00 -8.78 -18.39
N LEU A 162 1.12 -9.74 -18.12
CA LEU A 162 0.76 -10.19 -16.76
C LEU A 162 1.95 -10.73 -15.95
N LYS A 163 2.85 -11.52 -16.57
CA LYS A 163 4.02 -12.08 -15.88
C LYS A 163 4.99 -10.99 -15.43
N THR A 164 5.28 -10.04 -16.33
CA THR A 164 6.18 -8.91 -16.05
C THR A 164 5.56 -7.95 -15.03
N SER A 165 4.25 -7.72 -15.12
CA SER A 165 3.48 -6.98 -14.11
C SER A 165 3.58 -7.64 -12.73
N THR A 166 3.37 -8.96 -12.66
CA THR A 166 3.50 -9.74 -11.42
C THR A 166 4.93 -9.65 -10.85
N PHE A 167 5.94 -9.78 -11.71
CA PHE A 167 7.34 -9.61 -11.32
C PHE A 167 7.62 -8.23 -10.73
N LEU A 168 7.13 -7.15 -11.35
CA LEU A 168 7.28 -5.80 -10.79
C LEU A 168 6.56 -5.62 -9.46
N HIS A 169 5.41 -6.26 -9.26
CA HIS A 169 4.75 -6.26 -7.96
C HIS A 169 5.61 -6.97 -6.90
N ILE A 170 6.26 -8.08 -7.26
CA ILE A 170 7.23 -8.76 -6.37
C ILE A 170 8.42 -7.85 -6.07
N CYS A 171 8.97 -7.16 -7.08
CA CYS A 171 10.04 -6.18 -6.88
C CYS A 171 9.63 -5.04 -5.95
N LEU A 172 8.38 -4.58 -6.02
CA LEU A 172 7.83 -3.59 -5.08
C LEU A 172 7.98 -4.08 -3.63
N HIS A 173 7.56 -5.31 -3.34
CA HIS A 173 7.72 -5.89 -1.99
C HIS A 173 9.18 -6.02 -1.59
N ILE A 174 10.06 -6.48 -2.48
CA ILE A 174 11.49 -6.62 -2.19
C ILE A 174 12.10 -5.25 -1.84
N PHE A 175 11.93 -4.25 -2.70
CA PHE A 175 12.47 -2.91 -2.46
C PHE A 175 11.86 -2.24 -1.23
N ALA A 176 10.56 -2.41 -0.99
CA ALA A 176 9.91 -1.88 0.21
C ALA A 176 10.51 -2.50 1.48
N ASN A 177 10.71 -3.82 1.52
CA ASN A 177 11.29 -4.49 2.69
C ASN A 177 12.78 -4.15 2.88
N ILE A 178 13.55 -3.95 1.81
CA ILE A 178 14.92 -3.40 1.89
C ILE A 178 14.90 -1.97 2.44
N ALA A 179 13.96 -1.13 1.99
CA ALA A 179 13.79 0.22 2.52
C ALA A 179 13.49 0.19 4.03
N LEU A 180 12.61 -0.72 4.48
CA LEU A 180 12.31 -0.91 5.90
C LEU A 180 13.55 -1.37 6.69
N TYR A 181 14.34 -2.29 6.14
CA TYR A 181 15.59 -2.72 6.76
C TYR A 181 16.53 -1.54 7.00
N PHE A 182 16.75 -0.68 6.00
CA PHE A 182 17.58 0.52 6.18
C PHE A 182 16.99 1.49 7.20
N LEU A 183 15.68 1.67 7.22
CA LEU A 183 15.04 2.58 8.18
C LEU A 183 15.24 2.11 9.62
N TYR A 184 15.11 0.80 9.86
CA TYR A 184 15.16 0.20 11.19
C TYR A 184 16.59 -0.16 11.65
N SER A 185 17.58 -0.11 10.77
CA SER A 185 18.94 -0.51 11.12
C SER A 185 19.72 0.57 11.88
N GLY A 186 19.37 1.84 11.68
CA GLY A 186 20.01 3.00 12.31
C GLY A 186 19.17 3.63 13.42
N ASP A 187 19.76 4.59 14.11
CA ASP A 187 19.07 5.29 15.20
C ASP A 187 18.00 6.25 14.63
N ILE A 188 16.83 6.25 15.29
CA ILE A 188 15.70 7.11 14.95
C ILE A 188 15.48 8.11 16.08
N ASN A 189 15.49 9.39 15.77
CA ASN A 189 15.28 10.45 16.76
C ASN A 189 13.79 10.59 17.12
N TYR A 190 13.33 9.79 18.08
CA TYR A 190 11.95 9.77 18.53
C TYR A 190 11.47 11.06 19.18
N SER A 191 12.34 11.87 19.79
CA SER A 191 11.91 13.14 20.42
C SER A 191 11.40 14.16 19.41
N LYS A 192 11.75 14.01 18.13
CA LYS A 192 11.25 14.86 17.04
C LYS A 192 9.99 14.31 16.36
N LEU A 193 9.60 13.07 16.67
CA LEU A 193 8.40 12.41 16.11
C LEU A 193 7.13 12.69 16.93
N TYR A 194 7.26 12.91 18.23
CA TYR A 194 6.18 13.32 19.12
C TYR A 194 6.21 14.85 19.26
N LEU A 195 5.49 15.55 18.37
CA LEU A 195 5.12 16.96 18.58
C LEU A 195 3.85 17.04 19.43
#